data_AF-A0A384AEX7-F1
#
_entry.id   AF-A0A384AEX7-F1
#
_cell.length_a   1.000
_cell.length_b   1.000
_cell.length_c   1.000
_cell.angle_alpha   90.00
_cell.angle_beta   90.00
_cell.angle_gamma   90.00
#
_symmetry.space_group_name_H-M   'P 1'
#
loop_
_entity.id
_entity.type
_entity.pdbx_description
1 polymer ?
#
loop_
_entity_poly.entity_id
_entity_poly.type
_entity_poly.pdbx_seq_one_letter_code
_entity_poly.pdbx_strand_id
1 'polypeptide(L)'
;MARKVVGRPAEETLSLWKREQALLKTLVVDRDTEAWQRDPAFSGLQRVGGVDVSFVKGDSVSACASLVVLSYPELEVLFVDGNGVLHHRGFGVACHLGVLTDLPCIGVAKKLLQVDGLENNALHKEKIRLLKAGGDSFPLMGGSGTVLGMALKSHDHSTKPLYVSVGHKMSLEAAVRLTHGCCKFRIPEPVRQADIRSRDYIRRTLGVQGAPALQPERSKKAQRPKACPQGVSEEPAVSCCVVNCSVKSTWQRTEPTCQSPCEGAILEVHPPALLKPSDAPSPGCHLTATS
;
A
#
# COMPACT_ATOMS: atom_id res chain seq x y z
N MET A 1 16.89 20.66 17.20
CA MET A 1 15.81 21.49 16.60
C MET A 1 14.52 21.28 17.37
N ALA A 2 13.58 22.25 17.33
CA ALA A 2 12.29 22.10 18.00
C ALA A 2 11.41 21.04 17.29
N ARG A 3 10.73 20.18 18.06
CA ARG A 3 9.74 19.24 17.51
C ARG A 3 8.54 20.02 16.97
N LYS A 4 8.30 19.94 15.67
CA LYS A 4 7.12 20.55 15.04
C LYS A 4 5.89 19.66 15.30
N VAL A 5 5.35 19.76 16.51
CA VAL A 5 4.11 19.06 16.89
C VAL A 5 2.97 19.60 16.02
N VAL A 6 2.38 18.73 15.20
CA VAL A 6 1.21 19.09 14.40
C VAL A 6 0.03 19.22 15.35
N GLY A 7 -0.52 20.43 15.45
CA GLY A 7 -1.78 20.65 16.17
C GLY A 7 -2.93 19.87 15.56
N ARG A 8 -3.96 19.55 16.34
CA ARG A 8 -5.18 18.91 15.83
C ARG A 8 -5.73 19.74 14.64
N PRO A 9 -6.05 19.13 13.48
CA PRO A 9 -6.62 19.87 12.36
C PRO A 9 -7.91 20.60 12.76
N ALA A 10 -8.18 21.74 12.11
CA ALA A 10 -9.38 22.52 12.36
C ALA A 10 -10.65 21.66 12.15
N GLU A 11 -11.70 21.95 12.92
CA GLU A 11 -12.92 21.14 12.90
C GLU A 11 -13.60 21.14 11.51
N GLU A 12 -13.53 22.26 10.80
CA GLU A 12 -13.96 22.35 9.40
C GLU A 12 -13.18 21.40 8.48
N THR A 13 -11.86 21.32 8.61
CA THR A 13 -11.01 20.37 7.87
C THR A 13 -11.41 18.93 8.18
N LEU A 14 -11.65 18.61 9.46
CA LEU A 14 -12.12 17.29 9.87
C LEU A 14 -13.54 16.98 9.35
N SER A 15 -14.40 17.99 9.21
CA SER A 15 -15.75 17.88 8.64
C SER A 15 -15.71 17.63 7.13
N LEU A 16 -14.86 18.37 6.40
CA LEU A 16 -14.57 18.13 4.98
C LEU A 16 -14.05 16.71 4.75
N TRP A 17 -13.03 16.26 5.49
CA TRP A 17 -12.50 14.90 5.35
C TRP A 17 -13.50 13.79 5.72
N LYS A 18 -14.43 14.03 6.67
CA LYS A 18 -15.53 13.09 6.96
C LYS A 18 -16.51 12.99 5.79
N ARG A 19 -16.88 14.12 5.17
CA ARG A 19 -17.78 14.16 4.00
C ARG A 19 -17.14 13.48 2.79
N GLU A 20 -15.88 13.79 2.50
CA GLU A 20 -15.13 13.19 1.39
C GLU A 20 -15.01 11.67 1.53
N GLN A 21 -14.66 11.18 2.73
CA GLN A 21 -14.61 9.73 2.98
C GLN A 21 -15.99 9.06 2.94
N ALA A 22 -17.09 9.79 3.17
CA ALA A 22 -18.44 9.25 2.99
C ALA A 22 -18.82 9.17 1.50
N LEU A 23 -18.45 10.18 0.70
CA LEU A 23 -18.65 10.20 -0.75
C LEU A 23 -17.83 9.11 -1.44
N LEU A 24 -16.51 9.10 -1.27
CA LEU A 24 -15.65 8.11 -1.92
C LEU A 24 -15.94 6.66 -1.47
N LYS A 25 -16.54 6.46 -0.29
CA LYS A 25 -16.99 5.14 0.16
C LYS A 25 -18.13 4.57 -0.70
N THR A 26 -19.04 5.39 -1.24
CA THR A 26 -20.14 4.87 -2.09
C THR A 26 -19.64 4.32 -3.42
N LEU A 27 -18.41 4.66 -3.81
CA LEU A 27 -17.73 4.18 -5.01
C LEU A 27 -16.96 2.86 -4.78
N VAL A 28 -16.92 2.31 -3.56
CA VAL A 28 -16.24 1.04 -3.29
C VAL A 28 -17.03 -0.12 -3.90
N VAL A 29 -16.42 -0.78 -4.90
CA VAL A 29 -16.87 -2.07 -5.41
C VAL A 29 -16.23 -3.18 -4.57
N ASP A 30 -17.03 -4.10 -4.05
CA ASP A 30 -16.63 -5.18 -3.13
C ASP A 30 -16.74 -6.59 -3.73
N ARG A 31 -16.84 -6.64 -5.05
CA ARG A 31 -16.98 -7.84 -5.89
C ARG A 31 -15.94 -7.83 -7.01
N ASP A 32 -15.68 -9.01 -7.55
CA ASP A 32 -14.74 -9.18 -8.66
C ASP A 32 -15.29 -8.60 -9.97
N THR A 33 -14.56 -7.66 -10.57
CA THR A 33 -14.86 -7.11 -11.90
C THR A 33 -14.16 -7.90 -13.00
N GLU A 34 -12.91 -8.29 -12.78
CA GLU A 34 -12.03 -8.83 -13.82
C GLU A 34 -12.22 -10.33 -14.05
N ALA A 35 -11.95 -10.80 -15.27
CA ALA A 35 -12.02 -12.22 -15.62
C ALA A 35 -11.06 -13.08 -14.78
N TRP A 36 -9.82 -12.62 -14.62
CA TRP A 36 -8.76 -13.35 -13.89
C TRP A 36 -9.08 -13.58 -12.41
N GLN A 37 -9.90 -12.73 -11.77
CA GLN A 37 -10.23 -12.85 -10.34
C GLN A 37 -11.04 -14.11 -10.02
N ARG A 38 -11.87 -14.51 -10.98
CA ARG A 38 -12.73 -15.70 -10.94
C ARG A 38 -11.98 -16.99 -11.30
N ASP A 39 -10.79 -16.89 -11.89
CA ASP A 39 -9.96 -18.06 -12.20
C ASP A 39 -9.26 -18.60 -10.93
N PRO A 40 -9.25 -19.92 -10.67
CA PRO A 40 -8.59 -20.49 -9.50
C PRO A 40 -7.08 -20.26 -9.44
N ALA A 41 -6.41 -20.23 -10.60
CA ALA A 41 -4.98 -19.95 -10.74
C ALA A 41 -4.68 -18.47 -11.06
N PHE A 42 -5.72 -17.63 -11.11
CA PHE A 42 -5.69 -16.25 -11.58
C PHE A 42 -5.14 -16.06 -13.00
N SER A 43 -5.47 -16.97 -13.91
CA SER A 43 -5.06 -16.92 -15.31
C SER A 43 -5.38 -15.57 -15.99
N GLY A 44 -4.39 -14.96 -16.64
CA GLY A 44 -4.50 -13.67 -17.34
C GLY A 44 -4.10 -12.43 -16.52
N LEU A 45 -3.90 -12.61 -15.21
CA LEU A 45 -3.30 -11.65 -14.28
C LEU A 45 -1.82 -11.34 -14.67
N GLN A 46 -1.30 -10.11 -14.50
CA GLN A 46 0.05 -9.70 -14.97
C GLN A 46 1.04 -8.93 -14.02
N ARG A 47 0.76 -7.81 -13.32
CA ARG A 47 1.79 -7.00 -12.58
C ARG A 47 1.37 -6.30 -11.25
N VAL A 48 1.96 -6.60 -10.09
CA VAL A 48 1.34 -6.18 -8.79
C VAL A 48 2.02 -4.92 -8.30
N GLY A 49 1.22 -3.93 -7.91
CA GLY A 49 1.69 -2.79 -7.13
C GLY A 49 1.69 -3.09 -5.62
N GLY A 50 2.85 -3.23 -5.00
CA GLY A 50 2.98 -3.20 -3.53
C GLY A 50 3.13 -1.77 -3.02
N VAL A 51 2.38 -1.39 -1.98
CA VAL A 51 2.36 -0.02 -1.43
C VAL A 51 2.59 0.01 0.08
N ASP A 52 3.59 0.79 0.53
CA ASP A 52 3.84 1.14 1.93
C ASP A 52 3.98 2.67 2.10
N VAL A 53 3.67 3.16 3.31
CA VAL A 53 3.96 4.53 3.76
C VAL A 53 4.58 4.51 5.15
N SER A 54 5.91 4.56 5.21
CA SER A 54 6.66 4.55 6.46
C SER A 54 6.97 5.98 6.96
N PHE A 55 6.70 6.26 8.24
CA PHE A 55 6.97 7.55 8.87
C PHE A 55 8.40 7.63 9.45
N VAL A 56 8.99 8.82 9.43
CA VAL A 56 10.33 9.08 10.02
C VAL A 56 10.24 9.03 11.55
N LYS A 57 11.10 8.24 12.20
CA LYS A 57 11.03 8.03 13.66
C LYS A 57 11.28 9.33 14.43
N GLY A 58 10.22 9.88 15.03
CA GLY A 58 10.27 11.10 15.85
C GLY A 58 9.76 12.36 15.12
N ASP A 59 9.39 12.23 13.85
CA ASP A 59 8.59 13.21 13.11
C ASP A 59 7.17 12.62 12.88
N SER A 60 6.17 13.48 12.80
CA SER A 60 4.78 13.13 12.52
C SER A 60 4.29 13.66 11.16
N VAL A 61 5.14 14.42 10.45
CA VAL A 61 4.87 14.98 9.12
C VAL A 61 5.62 14.19 8.05
N SER A 62 6.93 13.95 8.22
CA SER A 62 7.75 13.31 7.19
C SER A 62 7.49 11.81 7.12
N ALA A 63 7.11 11.35 5.92
CA ALA A 63 6.97 9.95 5.56
C ALA A 63 7.57 9.66 4.17
N CYS A 64 7.95 8.42 3.94
CA CYS A 64 8.33 7.90 2.64
C CYS A 64 7.25 6.93 2.16
N ALA A 65 6.60 7.26 1.06
CA ALA A 65 5.76 6.33 0.31
C ALA A 65 6.64 5.50 -0.64
N SER A 66 6.33 4.22 -0.80
CA SER A 66 6.95 3.36 -1.81
C SER A 66 5.89 2.57 -2.56
N LEU A 67 5.90 2.68 -3.89
CA LEU A 67 5.22 1.79 -4.83
C LEU A 67 6.28 0.88 -5.46
N VAL A 68 5.99 -0.42 -5.58
CA VAL A 68 6.83 -1.41 -6.26
C VAL A 68 5.98 -2.22 -7.22
N VAL A 69 6.49 -2.57 -8.41
CA VAL A 69 5.77 -3.42 -9.37
C VAL A 69 6.49 -4.75 -9.58
N LEU A 70 5.74 -5.86 -9.56
CA LEU A 70 6.21 -7.24 -9.80
C LEU A 70 5.47 -7.86 -11.01
N SER A 71 5.72 -9.12 -11.40
CA SER A 71 5.22 -9.70 -12.67
C SER A 71 4.80 -11.19 -12.60
N TYR A 72 3.69 -11.57 -13.23
CA TYR A 72 2.98 -12.86 -13.13
C TYR A 72 3.85 -14.11 -13.31
N PRO A 73 3.71 -15.15 -12.46
CA PRO A 73 2.83 -15.28 -11.27
C PRO A 73 3.10 -14.37 -10.04
N GLU A 74 3.76 -13.22 -10.22
CA GLU A 74 3.66 -12.06 -9.30
C GLU A 74 2.72 -10.91 -9.81
N LEU A 75 1.56 -11.32 -10.38
CA LEU A 75 0.16 -10.85 -10.13
C LEU A 75 -0.29 -9.43 -10.56
N GLU A 76 -1.35 -9.08 -11.32
CA GLU A 76 -1.91 -7.69 -11.47
C GLU A 76 -3.00 -7.28 -10.44
N VAL A 77 -2.61 -6.62 -9.35
CA VAL A 77 -3.51 -5.95 -8.38
C VAL A 77 -2.71 -4.92 -7.55
N LEU A 78 -3.34 -4.08 -6.73
CA LEU A 78 -2.63 -3.29 -5.70
C LEU A 78 -2.75 -3.93 -4.29
N PHE A 79 -1.61 -4.16 -3.65
CA PHE A 79 -1.49 -4.58 -2.25
C PHE A 79 -1.05 -3.41 -1.37
N VAL A 80 -1.86 -3.04 -0.38
CA VAL A 80 -1.58 -1.89 0.50
C VAL A 80 -1.35 -2.35 1.94
N ASP A 81 -0.27 -1.89 2.56
CA ASP A 81 0.03 -2.12 3.98
C ASP A 81 -0.92 -1.31 4.88
N GLY A 82 -2.03 -1.94 5.26
CA GLY A 82 -3.13 -1.26 5.94
C GLY A 82 -4.46 -1.96 5.76
N ASN A 83 -5.55 -1.25 6.05
CA ASN A 83 -6.91 -1.77 5.95
C ASN A 83 -7.63 -1.22 4.72
N GLY A 84 -8.56 -2.02 4.19
CA GLY A 84 -9.64 -1.60 3.30
C GLY A 84 -10.92 -1.38 4.11
N VAL A 85 -11.98 -2.14 3.82
CA VAL A 85 -13.28 -2.03 4.50
C VAL A 85 -13.24 -2.33 6.01
N LEU A 86 -12.21 -3.02 6.50
CA LEU A 86 -11.96 -3.23 7.94
C LEU A 86 -11.41 -1.96 8.60
N HIS A 87 -12.23 -0.91 8.66
CA HIS A 87 -11.84 0.41 9.15
C HIS A 87 -12.98 1.10 9.92
N HIS A 88 -12.64 2.06 10.79
CA HIS A 88 -13.57 2.80 11.67
C HIS A 88 -14.75 3.48 10.94
N ARG A 89 -14.67 3.69 9.62
CA ARG A 89 -15.74 4.20 8.77
C ARG A 89 -16.12 3.28 7.61
N GLY A 90 -15.55 2.07 7.54
CA GLY A 90 -15.69 1.15 6.41
C GLY A 90 -14.99 1.63 5.13
N PHE A 91 -13.97 2.48 5.26
CA PHE A 91 -13.22 3.08 4.16
C PHE A 91 -11.78 3.35 4.61
N GLY A 92 -10.91 2.35 4.47
CA GLY A 92 -9.49 2.42 4.82
C GLY A 92 -8.61 2.90 3.66
N VAL A 93 -7.30 2.91 3.88
CA VAL A 93 -6.32 3.36 2.87
C VAL A 93 -6.37 2.56 1.56
N ALA A 94 -6.65 1.26 1.63
CA ALA A 94 -6.78 0.43 0.42
C ALA A 94 -8.06 0.76 -0.39
N CYS A 95 -9.16 1.10 0.28
CA CYS A 95 -10.37 1.60 -0.40
C CYS A 95 -10.12 2.96 -1.03
N HIS A 96 -9.45 3.85 -0.29
CA HIS A 96 -9.20 5.22 -0.73
C HIS A 96 -8.26 5.26 -1.94
N LEU A 97 -7.20 4.46 -1.96
CA LEU A 97 -6.31 4.32 -3.11
C LEU A 97 -7.05 3.69 -4.31
N GLY A 98 -7.77 2.58 -4.08
CA GLY A 98 -8.48 1.87 -5.15
C GLY A 98 -9.54 2.72 -5.84
N VAL A 99 -10.36 3.45 -5.09
CA VAL A 99 -11.38 4.37 -5.64
C VAL A 99 -10.77 5.54 -6.41
N LEU A 100 -9.63 6.09 -5.95
CA LEU A 100 -8.98 7.22 -6.63
C LEU A 100 -8.15 6.80 -7.87
N THR A 101 -7.74 5.53 -7.96
CA THR A 101 -6.98 4.98 -9.09
C THR A 101 -7.84 4.15 -10.05
N ASP A 102 -9.08 3.83 -9.65
CA ASP A 102 -9.99 2.87 -10.30
C ASP A 102 -9.41 1.43 -10.42
N LEU A 103 -8.36 1.12 -9.65
CA LEU A 103 -7.65 -0.17 -9.69
C LEU A 103 -8.15 -1.15 -8.61
N PRO A 104 -8.19 -2.46 -8.90
CA PRO A 104 -8.36 -3.50 -7.89
C PRO A 104 -7.34 -3.37 -6.74
N CYS A 105 -7.84 -3.38 -5.50
CA CYS A 105 -7.07 -3.07 -4.28
C CYS A 105 -7.38 -4.04 -3.14
N ILE A 106 -6.34 -4.49 -2.43
CA ILE A 106 -6.41 -5.31 -1.22
C ILE A 106 -5.73 -4.57 -0.06
N GLY A 107 -6.42 -4.48 1.09
CA GLY A 107 -5.82 -4.03 2.35
C GLY A 107 -5.31 -5.21 3.17
N VAL A 108 -3.99 -5.30 3.35
CA VAL A 108 -3.34 -6.34 4.15
C VAL A 108 -2.74 -5.73 5.42
N ALA A 109 -3.43 -5.89 6.56
CA ALA A 109 -2.99 -5.34 7.83
C ALA A 109 -2.20 -6.37 8.67
N LYS A 110 -1.09 -5.90 9.26
CA LYS A 110 -0.19 -6.73 10.11
C LYS A 110 -0.73 -7.02 11.52
N LYS A 111 -1.86 -6.39 11.91
CA LYS A 111 -2.55 -6.46 13.23
C LYS A 111 -4.07 -6.33 13.02
N LEU A 112 -4.89 -6.88 13.93
CA LEU A 112 -6.33 -6.63 13.97
C LEU A 112 -6.59 -5.15 14.31
N LEU A 113 -7.46 -4.49 13.55
CA LEU A 113 -8.09 -3.25 13.95
C LEU A 113 -9.40 -3.56 14.68
N GLN A 114 -9.59 -3.00 15.87
CA GLN A 114 -10.75 -3.29 16.71
C GLN A 114 -11.88 -2.30 16.40
N VAL A 115 -12.80 -2.72 15.53
CA VAL A 115 -13.94 -1.94 15.00
C VAL A 115 -15.16 -2.85 14.90
N ASP A 116 -16.37 -2.29 15.04
CA ASP A 116 -17.63 -3.04 15.01
C ASP A 116 -17.57 -4.32 15.88
N GLY A 117 -17.24 -4.19 17.16
CA GLY A 117 -17.16 -5.33 18.09
C GLY A 117 -16.02 -6.34 17.86
N LEU A 118 -15.17 -6.17 16.84
CA LEU A 118 -13.98 -7.02 16.65
C LEU A 118 -12.95 -6.75 17.77
N GLU A 119 -12.51 -7.81 18.45
CA GLU A 119 -11.56 -7.74 19.57
C GLU A 119 -10.47 -8.81 19.47
N ASN A 120 -9.26 -8.48 19.94
CA ASN A 120 -8.16 -9.45 20.12
C ASN A 120 -8.27 -10.20 21.47
N ASN A 121 -9.47 -10.70 21.77
CA ASN A 121 -9.83 -11.37 23.02
C ASN A 121 -9.45 -12.87 23.01
N ALA A 122 -9.89 -13.62 24.02
CA ALA A 122 -9.55 -15.04 24.16
C ALA A 122 -10.10 -15.91 23.01
N LEU A 123 -11.33 -15.66 22.56
CA LEU A 123 -11.96 -16.39 21.45
C LEU A 123 -11.21 -16.15 20.14
N HIS A 124 -10.79 -14.92 19.87
CA HIS A 124 -9.98 -14.59 18.69
C HIS A 124 -8.62 -15.30 18.70
N LYS A 125 -7.96 -15.37 19.86
CA LYS A 125 -6.69 -16.09 20.04
C LYS A 125 -6.85 -17.60 19.84
N GLU A 126 -7.96 -18.19 20.29
CA GLU A 126 -8.23 -19.62 20.07
C GLU A 126 -8.51 -19.92 18.61
N LYS A 127 -9.28 -19.08 17.90
CA LYS A 127 -9.44 -19.19 16.44
C LYS A 127 -8.09 -19.14 15.70
N ILE A 128 -7.14 -18.29 16.15
CA ILE A 128 -5.77 -18.29 15.61
C ILE A 128 -5.02 -19.59 15.93
N ARG A 129 -5.20 -20.18 17.13
CA ARG A 129 -4.60 -21.47 17.50
C ARG A 129 -5.13 -22.65 16.69
N LEU A 130 -6.32 -22.53 16.10
CA LEU A 130 -6.89 -23.52 15.19
C LEU A 130 -6.27 -23.49 13.78
N LEU A 131 -5.66 -22.38 13.34
CA LEU A 131 -4.97 -22.28 12.04
C LEU A 131 -3.69 -23.13 12.03
N LYS A 132 -3.61 -24.14 11.17
CA LYS A 132 -2.51 -25.12 11.10
C LYS A 132 -1.57 -24.89 9.93
N ALA A 133 -2.09 -24.74 8.71
CA ALA A 133 -1.32 -24.62 7.47
C ALA A 133 -1.31 -23.18 6.91
N GLY A 134 -0.41 -22.91 5.97
CA GLY A 134 -0.52 -21.75 5.08
C GLY A 134 -1.80 -21.83 4.24
N GLY A 135 -2.56 -20.72 4.22
CA GLY A 135 -3.85 -20.62 3.55
C GLY A 135 -5.05 -20.75 4.49
N ASP A 136 -4.88 -21.40 5.64
CA ASP A 136 -5.94 -21.50 6.66
C ASP A 136 -6.41 -20.10 7.08
N SER A 137 -7.72 -19.91 7.17
CA SER A 137 -8.29 -18.61 7.49
C SER A 137 -9.65 -18.67 8.19
N PHE A 138 -10.06 -17.58 8.84
CA PHE A 138 -11.39 -17.45 9.46
C PHE A 138 -11.98 -16.02 9.32
N PRO A 139 -13.31 -15.88 9.20
CA PRO A 139 -13.95 -14.59 8.93
C PRO A 139 -13.93 -13.66 10.14
N LEU A 140 -13.72 -12.37 9.86
CA LEU A 140 -13.77 -11.26 10.81
C LEU A 140 -15.17 -10.64 10.77
N MET A 141 -16.13 -11.38 11.32
CA MET A 141 -17.52 -10.93 11.49
C MET A 141 -17.60 -9.92 12.64
N GLY A 142 -18.06 -8.71 12.34
CA GLY A 142 -18.34 -7.66 13.32
C GLY A 142 -19.68 -7.86 14.03
N GLY A 143 -19.94 -7.04 15.04
CA GLY A 143 -21.17 -7.04 15.84
C GLY A 143 -22.43 -6.70 15.03
N SER A 144 -22.28 -6.02 13.89
CA SER A 144 -23.35 -5.85 12.89
C SER A 144 -23.75 -7.13 12.15
N GLY A 145 -23.01 -8.24 12.32
CA GLY A 145 -23.08 -9.44 11.49
C GLY A 145 -22.31 -9.34 10.17
N THR A 146 -21.78 -8.16 9.81
CA THR A 146 -21.01 -7.93 8.58
C THR A 146 -19.65 -8.61 8.65
N VAL A 147 -19.24 -9.34 7.60
CA VAL A 147 -17.86 -9.84 7.48
C VAL A 147 -16.98 -8.73 6.94
N LEU A 148 -16.16 -8.13 7.81
CA LEU A 148 -15.29 -7.00 7.47
C LEU A 148 -13.94 -7.40 6.86
N GLY A 149 -13.61 -8.69 6.90
CA GLY A 149 -12.36 -9.23 6.38
C GLY A 149 -12.11 -10.67 6.82
N MET A 150 -10.87 -11.12 6.69
CA MET A 150 -10.44 -12.47 7.00
C MET A 150 -9.12 -12.46 7.79
N ALA A 151 -9.01 -13.25 8.85
CA ALA A 151 -7.73 -13.57 9.46
C ALA A 151 -7.09 -14.73 8.67
N LEU A 152 -5.95 -14.50 8.05
CA LEU A 152 -5.25 -15.46 7.19
C LEU A 152 -3.93 -15.89 7.83
N LYS A 153 -3.71 -17.20 8.04
CA LYS A 153 -2.38 -17.75 8.25
C LYS A 153 -1.67 -17.81 6.90
N SER A 154 -0.80 -16.84 6.67
CA SER A 154 -0.18 -16.62 5.36
C SER A 154 1.03 -17.50 5.04
N HIS A 155 1.57 -18.24 6.02
CA HIS A 155 2.76 -19.08 5.86
C HIS A 155 2.88 -20.08 7.00
N ASP A 156 3.30 -21.33 6.75
CA ASP A 156 3.35 -22.42 7.74
C ASP A 156 4.13 -22.08 9.00
N HIS A 157 5.36 -21.57 8.83
CA HIS A 157 6.24 -21.15 9.91
C HIS A 157 5.78 -19.87 10.64
N SER A 158 4.57 -19.36 10.42
CA SER A 158 4.02 -18.22 11.15
C SER A 158 2.80 -18.54 12.00
N THR A 159 2.80 -18.02 13.22
CA THR A 159 1.69 -18.08 14.19
C THR A 159 0.91 -16.78 14.29
N LYS A 160 1.33 -15.72 13.57
CA LYS A 160 0.70 -14.40 13.58
C LYS A 160 0.00 -14.17 12.24
N PRO A 161 -1.33 -14.20 12.15
CA PRO A 161 -2.03 -14.05 10.88
C PRO A 161 -1.84 -12.65 10.29
N LEU A 162 -2.20 -12.51 9.01
CA LEU A 162 -2.54 -11.25 8.38
C LEU A 162 -4.05 -10.99 8.54
N TYR A 163 -4.44 -9.73 8.43
CA TYR A 163 -5.84 -9.31 8.45
C TYR A 163 -6.15 -8.72 7.07
N VAL A 164 -6.77 -9.53 6.22
CA VAL A 164 -7.05 -9.21 4.81
C VAL A 164 -8.44 -8.60 4.72
N SER A 165 -8.57 -7.52 3.96
CA SER A 165 -9.83 -6.82 3.75
C SER A 165 -9.90 -6.25 2.34
N VAL A 166 -11.11 -6.24 1.77
CA VAL A 166 -11.37 -5.66 0.44
C VAL A 166 -11.01 -4.18 0.43
N GLY A 167 -10.23 -3.74 -0.56
CA GLY A 167 -10.02 -2.33 -0.87
C GLY A 167 -11.05 -1.84 -1.89
N HIS A 168 -10.94 -2.33 -3.13
CA HIS A 168 -11.78 -1.94 -4.28
C HIS A 168 -11.73 -3.01 -5.38
N LYS A 169 -12.80 -3.16 -6.17
CA LYS A 169 -12.93 -4.06 -7.34
C LYS A 169 -12.43 -5.49 -7.11
N MET A 170 -12.67 -6.07 -5.95
CA MET A 170 -12.29 -7.45 -5.65
C MET A 170 -13.15 -8.05 -4.54
N SER A 171 -13.50 -9.33 -4.63
CA SER A 171 -14.16 -10.06 -3.55
C SER A 171 -13.20 -10.38 -2.40
N LEU A 172 -13.72 -10.54 -1.19
CA LEU A 172 -12.91 -10.94 -0.04
C LEU A 172 -12.24 -12.32 -0.24
N GLU A 173 -12.93 -13.25 -0.89
CA GLU A 173 -12.39 -14.59 -1.16
C GLU A 173 -11.21 -14.53 -2.13
N ALA A 174 -11.38 -13.87 -3.29
CA ALA A 174 -10.31 -13.70 -4.25
C ALA A 174 -9.12 -12.94 -3.64
N ALA A 175 -9.38 -11.89 -2.84
CA ALA A 175 -8.36 -11.15 -2.12
C ALA A 175 -7.57 -12.02 -1.13
N VAL A 176 -8.22 -12.94 -0.41
CA VAL A 176 -7.56 -13.89 0.52
C VAL A 176 -6.74 -14.94 -0.24
N ARG A 177 -7.32 -15.57 -1.27
CA ARG A 177 -6.62 -16.52 -2.14
C ARG A 177 -5.35 -15.88 -2.74
N LEU A 178 -5.49 -14.66 -3.27
CA LEU A 178 -4.38 -13.95 -3.90
C LEU A 178 -3.33 -13.51 -2.87
N THR A 179 -3.74 -13.04 -1.69
CA THR A 179 -2.81 -12.69 -0.60
C THR A 179 -1.95 -13.89 -0.19
N HIS A 180 -2.53 -15.09 -0.15
CA HIS A 180 -1.76 -16.31 0.13
C HIS A 180 -0.79 -16.66 -1.02
N GLY A 181 -1.23 -16.56 -2.28
CA GLY A 181 -0.35 -16.76 -3.45
C GLY A 181 0.86 -15.82 -3.49
N CYS A 182 0.76 -14.63 -2.88
CA CYS A 182 1.87 -13.68 -2.76
C CYS A 182 2.91 -14.02 -1.67
N CYS A 183 2.67 -15.03 -0.82
CA CYS A 183 3.38 -15.20 0.45
C CYS A 183 4.55 -16.21 0.38
N LYS A 184 5.66 -15.78 -0.25
CA LYS A 184 6.99 -16.39 -0.06
C LYS A 184 7.48 -16.34 1.40
N PHE A 185 6.88 -15.46 2.21
CA PHE A 185 7.09 -15.30 3.65
C PHE A 185 5.75 -14.91 4.32
N ARG A 186 5.72 -14.72 5.65
CA ARG A 186 4.53 -14.22 6.37
C ARG A 186 3.92 -12.96 5.73
N ILE A 187 4.75 -12.02 5.28
CA ILE A 187 4.28 -10.80 4.61
C ILE A 187 4.25 -11.08 3.11
N PRO A 188 3.19 -10.68 2.37
CA PRO A 188 3.15 -10.79 0.92
C PRO A 188 4.38 -10.11 0.32
N GLU A 189 5.02 -10.76 -0.65
CA GLU A 189 6.21 -10.24 -1.32
C GLU A 189 6.07 -8.77 -1.79
N PRO A 190 4.94 -8.32 -2.35
CA PRO A 190 4.73 -6.92 -2.74
C PRO A 190 4.82 -5.94 -1.55
N VAL A 191 4.11 -6.24 -0.46
CA VAL A 191 4.09 -5.43 0.76
C VAL A 191 5.48 -5.44 1.40
N ARG A 192 6.16 -6.59 1.40
CA ARG A 192 7.53 -6.74 1.90
C ARG A 192 8.52 -5.89 1.11
N GLN A 193 8.38 -5.85 -0.22
CA GLN A 193 9.26 -5.12 -1.13
C GLN A 193 9.09 -3.60 -1.05
N ALA A 194 7.87 -3.11 -0.78
CA ALA A 194 7.61 -1.70 -0.48
C ALA A 194 8.14 -1.30 0.91
N ASP A 195 7.82 -2.08 1.94
CA ASP A 195 8.24 -1.90 3.36
C ASP A 195 9.77 -1.97 3.55
N ILE A 196 10.50 -2.62 2.64
CA ILE A 196 11.97 -2.57 2.58
C ILE A 196 12.45 -1.24 1.97
N ARG A 197 11.95 -0.87 0.78
CA ARG A 197 12.40 0.33 0.05
C ARG A 197 12.13 1.63 0.82
N SER A 198 10.95 1.78 1.40
CA SER A 198 10.56 2.97 2.18
C SER A 198 11.50 3.18 3.38
N ARG A 199 11.79 2.11 4.12
CA ARG A 199 12.72 2.12 5.26
C ARG A 199 14.17 2.34 4.81
N ASP A 200 14.60 1.77 3.69
CA ASP A 200 15.93 2.01 3.13
C ASP A 200 16.12 3.48 2.75
N TYR A 201 15.13 4.09 2.10
CA TYR A 201 15.14 5.51 1.79
C TYR A 201 15.20 6.37 3.05
N ILE A 202 14.36 6.09 4.06
CA ILE A 202 14.41 6.81 5.35
C ILE A 202 15.79 6.68 6.00
N ARG A 203 16.38 5.48 6.04
CA ARG A 203 17.71 5.25 6.64
C ARG A 203 18.81 6.02 5.91
N ARG A 204 18.81 6.03 4.57
CA ARG A 204 19.85 6.67 3.75
C ARG A 204 19.70 8.20 3.69
N THR A 205 18.48 8.69 3.51
CA THR A 205 18.21 10.12 3.20
C THR A 205 17.84 10.95 4.43
N LEU A 206 17.14 10.35 5.41
CA LEU A 206 16.53 11.08 6.54
C LEU A 206 17.08 10.65 7.91
N GLY A 207 17.85 9.57 7.98
CA GLY A 207 18.53 9.09 9.18
C GLY A 207 19.83 9.83 9.54
N VAL A 208 20.35 10.68 8.66
CA VAL A 208 21.68 11.30 8.80
C VAL A 208 21.62 12.62 9.59
N GLN A 209 21.15 12.56 10.83
CA GLN A 209 21.40 13.58 11.87
C GLN A 209 21.68 12.92 13.22
N GLY A 210 22.85 12.29 13.35
CA GLY A 210 23.28 11.67 14.61
C GLY A 210 24.21 10.47 14.47
N ALA A 211 25.31 10.61 13.72
CA ALA A 211 26.39 9.62 13.76
C ALA A 211 27.31 9.91 14.98
N PRO A 212 27.52 8.95 15.92
CA PRO A 212 28.61 9.04 16.88
C PRO A 212 29.96 9.01 16.16
N ALA A 213 30.98 9.62 16.76
CA ALA A 213 32.33 9.64 16.18
C ALA A 213 32.91 8.22 16.02
N LEU A 214 33.69 8.02 14.95
CA LEU A 214 34.48 6.81 14.71
C LEU A 214 35.41 6.55 15.91
N GLN A 215 35.32 5.36 16.49
CA GLN A 215 36.34 4.86 17.42
C GLN A 215 37.38 4.01 16.67
N PRO A 216 38.65 3.96 17.12
CA PRO A 216 39.73 3.34 16.33
C PRO A 216 39.64 1.82 16.20
N GLU A 217 40.20 1.32 15.10
CA GLU A 217 40.51 -0.10 14.83
C GLU A 217 41.03 -0.86 16.07
N ARG A 218 40.42 -2.01 16.38
CA ARG A 218 40.92 -2.94 17.40
C ARG A 218 41.34 -4.28 16.79
N SER A 219 42.61 -4.32 16.40
CA SER A 219 43.51 -5.49 16.32
C SER A 219 42.92 -6.83 15.86
N LYS A 220 43.23 -7.18 14.61
CA LYS A 220 43.04 -8.50 13.99
C LYS A 220 43.48 -9.66 14.91
N LYS A 221 42.69 -10.74 14.95
CA LYS A 221 43.15 -12.08 15.34
C LYS A 221 42.57 -13.12 14.39
N ALA A 222 43.39 -14.08 13.95
CA ALA A 222 43.15 -14.84 12.72
C ALA A 222 42.39 -16.17 12.91
N GLN A 223 41.74 -16.63 11.84
CA GLN A 223 41.34 -18.03 11.63
C GLN A 223 41.78 -18.49 10.22
N ARG A 224 42.00 -19.80 10.07
CA ARG A 224 42.59 -20.43 8.86
C ARG A 224 41.53 -20.82 7.82
N PRO A 225 41.88 -20.93 6.52
CA PRO A 225 40.92 -21.08 5.44
C PRO A 225 40.33 -22.50 5.32
N LYS A 226 39.15 -22.57 4.68
CA LYS A 226 38.65 -23.75 3.95
C LYS A 226 38.15 -23.31 2.56
N ALA A 227 38.18 -24.23 1.60
CA ALA A 227 38.13 -23.92 0.18
C ALA A 227 36.71 -23.63 -0.36
N CYS A 228 36.66 -22.89 -1.47
CA CYS A 228 35.47 -22.77 -2.32
C CYS A 228 35.46 -23.87 -3.39
N PRO A 229 34.29 -24.40 -3.76
CA PRO A 229 33.96 -24.74 -5.14
C PRO A 229 33.45 -23.48 -5.87
N GLN A 230 33.65 -23.42 -7.19
CA GLN A 230 33.06 -22.38 -8.04
C GLN A 230 31.64 -22.79 -8.46
N GLY A 231 30.73 -21.82 -8.59
CA GLY A 231 29.38 -22.01 -9.11
C GLY A 231 28.72 -20.66 -9.35
N VAL A 232 28.65 -20.25 -10.61
CA VAL A 232 28.02 -18.98 -11.02
C VAL A 232 26.57 -19.26 -11.44
N SER A 233 25.63 -18.50 -10.90
CA SER A 233 24.27 -18.38 -11.42
C SER A 233 23.85 -16.92 -11.29
N GLU A 234 23.57 -16.27 -12.41
CA GLU A 234 23.22 -14.86 -12.46
C GLU A 234 21.80 -14.65 -11.91
N GLU A 235 21.59 -13.63 -11.07
CA GLU A 235 20.23 -13.22 -10.70
C GLU A 235 19.60 -12.43 -11.86
N PRO A 236 18.33 -12.70 -12.22
CA PRO A 236 17.66 -11.95 -13.28
C PRO A 236 17.41 -10.49 -12.85
N ALA A 237 17.79 -9.54 -13.71
CA ALA A 237 17.66 -8.12 -13.44
C ALA A 237 16.19 -7.68 -13.32
N VAL A 238 15.73 -7.41 -12.10
CA VAL A 238 14.39 -6.89 -11.83
C VAL A 238 14.32 -5.42 -12.28
N SER A 239 13.71 -5.18 -13.45
CA SER A 239 13.43 -3.82 -13.93
C SER A 239 12.51 -3.09 -12.94
N CYS A 240 13.02 -2.02 -12.33
CA CYS A 240 12.41 -1.40 -11.16
C CYS A 240 12.20 0.11 -11.38
N CYS A 241 10.99 0.50 -11.79
CA CYS A 241 10.59 1.91 -11.80
C CYS A 241 10.43 2.42 -10.36
N VAL A 242 11.19 3.45 -9.99
CA VAL A 242 11.14 4.05 -8.64
C VAL A 242 10.50 5.43 -8.70
N VAL A 243 9.22 5.52 -8.35
CA VAL A 243 8.49 6.80 -8.24
C VAL A 243 8.64 7.35 -6.82
N ASN A 244 9.61 8.25 -6.62
CA ASN A 244 9.85 8.93 -5.34
C ASN A 244 8.97 10.18 -5.21
N CYS A 245 7.91 10.14 -4.39
CA CYS A 245 7.04 11.29 -4.14
C CYS A 245 7.24 11.86 -2.72
N SER A 246 7.54 13.16 -2.62
CA SER A 246 7.63 13.88 -1.35
C SER A 246 6.27 14.47 -1.00
N VAL A 247 5.53 13.80 -0.12
CA VAL A 247 4.11 14.12 0.14
C VAL A 247 3.98 15.44 0.90
N LYS A 248 3.55 16.48 0.20
CA LYS A 248 2.91 17.69 0.76
C LYS A 248 1.52 17.84 0.14
N SER A 249 0.58 18.32 0.93
CA SER A 249 -0.84 18.03 0.74
C SER A 249 -1.57 18.94 -0.26
N THR A 250 -1.95 18.37 -1.42
CA THR A 250 -3.28 18.49 -2.07
C THR A 250 -3.37 17.53 -3.26
N TRP A 251 -4.58 17.15 -3.68
CA TRP A 251 -4.83 16.36 -4.89
C TRP A 251 -5.74 17.14 -5.85
N GLN A 252 -5.39 17.19 -7.13
CA GLN A 252 -6.25 17.62 -8.24
C GLN A 252 -5.98 16.70 -9.46
N ARG A 253 -6.98 16.58 -10.35
CA ARG A 253 -6.96 15.66 -11.50
C ARG A 253 -6.54 16.39 -12.78
N THR A 254 -5.64 15.78 -13.55
CA THR A 254 -5.36 16.10 -14.95
C THR A 254 -5.37 14.82 -15.78
N GLU A 255 -5.76 14.90 -17.05
CA GLU A 255 -5.88 13.74 -17.94
C GLU A 255 -4.59 13.56 -18.78
N PRO A 256 -4.10 12.32 -19.00
CA PRO A 256 -2.87 12.08 -19.73
C PRO A 256 -3.09 11.85 -21.24
N THR A 257 -2.58 12.75 -22.08
CA THR A 257 -2.42 12.52 -23.53
C THR A 257 -0.95 12.22 -23.85
N CYS A 258 -0.62 10.96 -24.17
CA CYS A 258 0.67 10.62 -24.78
C CYS A 258 0.53 9.36 -25.67
N GLN A 259 1.24 9.31 -26.80
CA GLN A 259 1.18 8.24 -27.80
C GLN A 259 2.57 7.72 -28.20
N SER A 260 3.21 6.93 -27.34
CA SER A 260 4.32 6.03 -27.73
C SER A 260 4.64 5.02 -26.61
N PRO A 261 5.16 3.82 -26.93
CA PRO A 261 5.56 2.85 -25.92
C PRO A 261 6.98 3.11 -25.40
N CYS A 262 7.15 2.98 -24.08
CA CYS A 262 8.43 2.82 -23.37
C CYS A 262 9.44 3.99 -23.43
N GLU A 263 9.16 5.08 -22.71
CA GLU A 263 10.14 5.65 -21.77
C GLU A 263 9.43 6.41 -20.62
N GLY A 264 10.17 6.83 -19.59
CA GLY A 264 9.61 7.10 -18.26
C GLY A 264 8.75 8.37 -18.12
N ALA A 265 7.53 8.24 -17.62
CA ALA A 265 6.66 9.36 -17.27
C ALA A 265 7.04 9.99 -15.92
N ILE A 266 7.51 11.24 -15.93
CA ILE A 266 7.72 12.06 -14.73
C ILE A 266 6.42 12.82 -14.43
N LEU A 267 5.85 12.62 -13.24
CA LEU A 267 4.70 13.40 -12.78
C LEU A 267 5.17 14.63 -12.00
N GLU A 268 5.54 15.71 -12.70
CA GLU A 268 5.86 16.98 -12.05
C GLU A 268 4.60 17.63 -11.45
N VAL A 269 4.65 17.96 -10.16
CA VAL A 269 3.57 18.66 -9.45
C VAL A 269 4.11 19.99 -8.94
N HIS A 270 3.87 21.06 -9.69
CA HIS A 270 4.24 22.41 -9.27
C HIS A 270 3.31 22.92 -8.14
N PRO A 271 3.80 23.78 -7.23
CA PRO A 271 2.94 24.51 -6.30
C PRO A 271 2.03 25.49 -7.07
N PRO A 272 0.85 25.84 -6.55
CA PRO A 272 -0.03 26.82 -7.18
C PRO A 272 0.66 28.18 -7.24
N ALA A 273 0.87 28.71 -8.45
CA ALA A 273 1.25 30.09 -8.64
C ALA A 273 0.10 31.00 -8.15
N LEU A 274 0.44 32.05 -7.41
CA LEU A 274 -0.53 33.06 -6.95
C LEU A 274 -0.97 33.91 -8.15
N LEU A 275 -2.03 33.49 -8.83
CA LEU A 275 -2.75 34.32 -9.79
C LEU A 275 -3.26 35.58 -9.08
N LYS A 276 -2.73 36.74 -9.50
CA LYS A 276 -3.24 38.04 -9.09
C LYS A 276 -4.58 38.30 -9.78
N PRO A 277 -5.53 39.00 -9.13
CA PRO A 277 -6.86 39.27 -9.71
C PRO A 277 -6.80 40.42 -10.73
N SER A 278 -6.27 40.14 -11.93
CA SER A 278 -6.37 41.01 -13.10
C SER A 278 -6.18 40.18 -14.38
N ASP A 279 -7.30 39.91 -15.07
CA ASP A 279 -7.45 39.68 -16.53
C ASP A 279 -8.68 38.81 -16.76
N ALA A 280 -9.83 39.45 -16.95
CA ALA A 280 -11.10 38.79 -17.27
C ALA A 280 -11.40 38.96 -18.77
N PRO A 281 -11.45 37.87 -19.57
CA PRO A 281 -11.88 37.96 -20.96
C PRO A 281 -13.41 38.13 -21.05
N SER A 282 -13.85 39.02 -21.95
CA SER A 282 -15.25 39.25 -22.27
C SER A 282 -15.87 38.10 -23.07
N PRO A 283 -17.21 37.91 -23.02
CA PRO A 283 -17.86 36.77 -23.67
C PRO A 283 -18.04 36.96 -25.18
N GLY A 284 -17.77 35.91 -25.96
CA GLY A 284 -18.34 35.76 -27.30
C GLY A 284 -17.42 35.14 -28.35
N CYS A 285 -17.69 33.89 -28.72
CA CYS A 285 -17.84 33.46 -30.11
C CYS A 285 -18.52 32.09 -30.17
N HIS A 286 -19.37 31.89 -31.19
CA HIS A 286 -19.98 30.58 -31.48
C HIS A 286 -19.02 29.71 -32.29
N LEU A 287 -19.08 28.39 -32.10
CA LEU A 287 -18.82 27.42 -33.16
C LEU A 287 -19.95 26.39 -33.21
N THR A 288 -20.35 26.07 -34.44
CA THR A 288 -21.48 25.19 -34.76
C THR A 288 -21.04 23.74 -34.91
N ALA A 289 -21.89 22.81 -34.51
CA ALA A 289 -21.72 21.39 -34.85
C ALA A 289 -22.21 21.10 -36.28
N THR A 290 -21.48 20.25 -37.00
CA THR A 290 -21.91 19.62 -38.25
C THR A 290 -21.45 18.16 -38.26
N SER A 291 -22.41 17.26 -38.50
CA SER A 291 -22.30 15.83 -38.85
C SER A 291 -20.92 15.16 -38.80
#